data_AF-A0A7C1HLL7-F1
#
_entry.id   AF-A0A7C1HLL7-F1
#
_cell.length_a   1.000
_cell.length_b   1.000
_cell.length_c   1.000
_cell.angle_alpha   90.00
_cell.angle_beta   90.00
_cell.angle_gamma   90.00
#
_symmetry.space_group_name_H-M   'P 1'
#
loop_
_entity.id
_entity.type
_entity.pdbx_description
1 polymer ?
#
loop_
_entity_poly.entity_id
_entity_poly.type
_entity_poly.pdbx_seq_one_letter_code
_entity_poly.pdbx_strand_id
1 'polypeptide(L)'
;MNISEIEDLIRRIPKTDLHCHLDGSIRLTTLLDIAKKEGLPLPADTDAGLNESVFKDRYENLEDYLRTFGLSCSVMQRPEYLERIACELAEDAQADGVRYLEVRFAPQLHITEDMDMKTILVSVNKGLRRAKHDFNMREEVLNGSEPKFHYGIIVCALRSFGAISDYYARFINA
;
A
#
# COMPACT_ATOMS: atom_id res chain seq x y z
N MET A 1 31.41 -10.73 -7.14
CA MET A 1 30.28 -11.03 -6.25
C MET A 1 29.33 -11.96 -6.97
N ASN A 2 28.82 -13.00 -6.32
CA ASN A 2 27.72 -13.81 -6.84
C ASN A 2 26.37 -13.06 -6.67
N ILE A 3 25.28 -13.60 -7.22
CA ILE A 3 23.96 -12.94 -7.19
C ILE A 3 23.49 -12.69 -5.74
N SER A 4 23.65 -13.67 -4.84
CA SER A 4 23.27 -13.53 -3.44
C SER A 4 24.06 -12.43 -2.72
N GLU A 5 25.37 -12.32 -2.98
CA GLU A 5 26.19 -11.25 -2.42
C GLU A 5 25.75 -9.86 -2.93
N ILE A 6 25.28 -9.77 -4.19
CA ILE A 6 24.73 -8.53 -4.76
C ILE A 6 23.40 -8.18 -4.10
N GLU A 7 22.50 -9.14 -3.93
CA GLU A 7 21.20 -8.95 -3.26
C GLU A 7 21.38 -8.48 -1.82
N ASP A 8 22.29 -9.11 -1.07
CA ASP A 8 22.62 -8.72 0.30
C ASP A 8 23.19 -7.30 0.36
N LEU A 9 24.08 -6.94 -0.57
CA LEU A 9 24.60 -5.58 -0.67
C LEU A 9 23.46 -4.59 -0.94
N ILE A 10 22.58 -4.88 -1.91
CA ILE A 10 21.45 -4.01 -2.26
C ILE A 10 20.52 -3.81 -1.05
N ARG A 11 20.19 -4.88 -0.32
CA ARG A 11 19.32 -4.79 0.88
C ARG A 11 19.96 -3.94 1.98
N ARG A 12 21.28 -4.05 2.19
CA ARG A 12 22.01 -3.32 3.24
C ARG A 12 22.17 -1.82 2.99
N ILE A 13 22.13 -1.37 1.73
CA ILE A 13 22.26 0.06 1.42
C ILE A 13 21.03 0.80 2.00
N PRO A 14 21.20 1.87 2.80
CA PRO A 14 20.08 2.71 3.20
C PRO A 14 19.49 3.40 1.98
N LYS A 15 18.21 3.15 1.71
CA LYS A 15 17.50 3.66 0.55
C LYS A 15 16.39 4.63 0.92
N THR A 16 15.97 5.37 -0.08
CA THR A 16 14.82 6.25 -0.03
C THR A 16 13.90 5.86 -1.18
N ASP A 17 12.63 5.61 -0.88
CA ASP A 17 11.61 5.39 -1.90
C ASP A 17 10.62 6.56 -1.87
N LEU A 18 10.62 7.34 -2.95
CA LEU A 18 9.81 8.55 -3.10
C LEU A 18 8.54 8.32 -3.92
N HIS A 19 8.37 7.14 -4.50
CA HIS A 19 7.26 6.83 -5.41
C HIS A 19 6.72 5.43 -5.15
N CYS A 20 6.01 5.28 -4.03
CA CYS A 20 5.41 4.01 -3.64
C CYS A 20 3.90 4.13 -3.47
N HIS A 21 3.13 3.43 -4.30
CA HIS A 21 1.67 3.46 -4.29
C HIS A 21 1.12 2.52 -3.21
N LEU A 22 0.41 3.05 -2.21
CA LEU A 22 -0.23 2.20 -1.18
C LEU A 22 -1.21 1.20 -1.83
N ASP A 23 -2.01 1.72 -2.74
CA ASP A 23 -3.02 1.01 -3.54
C ASP A 23 -2.41 0.02 -4.55
N GLY A 24 -1.09 0.03 -4.74
CA GLY A 24 -0.35 -0.91 -5.59
C GLY A 24 0.62 -1.84 -4.83
N SER A 25 0.68 -1.76 -3.50
CA SER A 25 1.69 -2.48 -2.70
C SER A 25 1.09 -3.31 -1.56
N ILE A 26 -0.09 -3.89 -1.78
CA ILE A 26 -0.72 -4.82 -0.85
C ILE A 26 -0.07 -6.21 -0.97
N ARG A 27 0.22 -6.85 0.16
CA ARG A 27 0.56 -8.29 0.20
C ARG A 27 -0.65 -9.12 -0.29
N LEU A 28 -0.44 -10.05 -1.22
CA LEU A 28 -1.52 -10.91 -1.75
C LEU A 28 -2.25 -11.68 -0.65
N THR A 29 -1.51 -12.16 0.34
CA THR A 29 -2.07 -12.83 1.52
C THR A 29 -3.04 -11.94 2.31
N THR A 30 -2.76 -10.64 2.42
CA THR A 30 -3.65 -9.66 3.06
C THR A 30 -4.88 -9.38 2.20
N LEU A 31 -4.70 -9.26 0.89
CA LEU A 31 -5.81 -9.10 -0.06
C LEU A 31 -6.78 -10.29 0.03
N LEU A 32 -6.27 -11.53 -0.05
CA LEU A 32 -7.07 -12.75 0.07
C LEU A 32 -7.79 -12.85 1.42
N ASP A 33 -7.10 -12.54 2.52
CA ASP A 33 -7.68 -12.58 3.87
C ASP A 33 -8.84 -11.58 4.02
N ILE A 34 -8.65 -10.33 3.57
CA ILE A 34 -9.70 -9.30 3.63
C ILE A 34 -10.87 -9.67 2.72
N ALA A 35 -10.60 -10.06 1.47
CA ALA A 35 -11.63 -10.44 0.53
C ALA A 35 -12.50 -11.60 1.04
N LYS A 36 -11.88 -12.60 1.68
CA LYS A 36 -12.62 -13.69 2.33
C LYS A 36 -13.50 -13.21 3.49
N LYS A 37 -13.00 -12.29 4.32
CA LYS A 37 -13.74 -11.73 5.47
C LYS A 37 -14.93 -10.89 5.05
N GLU A 38 -14.77 -10.09 4.01
CA GLU A 38 -15.80 -9.17 3.51
C GLU A 38 -16.68 -9.82 2.42
N GLY A 39 -16.43 -11.08 2.05
CA GLY A 39 -17.19 -11.79 1.03
C GLY A 39 -17.03 -11.21 -0.37
N LEU A 40 -15.88 -10.60 -0.66
CA LEU A 40 -15.61 -9.98 -1.96
C LEU A 40 -15.35 -11.06 -3.02
N PRO A 41 -15.92 -10.92 -4.23
CA PRO A 41 -15.64 -11.83 -5.33
C PRO A 41 -14.18 -11.66 -5.77
N LEU A 42 -13.46 -12.78 -5.87
CA LEU A 42 -12.10 -12.81 -6.38
C LEU A 42 -12.01 -13.65 -7.66
N PRO A 43 -11.15 -13.26 -8.61
CA PRO A 43 -10.88 -14.08 -9.80
C PRO A 43 -10.11 -15.36 -9.47
N ALA A 44 -9.40 -15.41 -8.33
CA ALA A 44 -8.73 -16.58 -7.79
C ALA A 44 -8.59 -16.47 -6.26
N ASP A 45 -8.45 -17.61 -5.57
CA ASP A 45 -8.38 -17.73 -4.11
C ASP A 45 -6.96 -18.06 -3.58
N THR A 46 -5.95 -17.99 -4.45
CA THR A 46 -4.54 -18.24 -4.12
C THR A 46 -3.63 -17.15 -4.69
N ASP A 47 -2.48 -16.93 -4.06
CA ASP A 47 -1.45 -16.00 -4.54
C ASP A 47 -1.03 -16.35 -5.98
N ALA A 48 -0.82 -17.64 -6.26
CA ALA A 48 -0.44 -18.11 -7.59
C ALA A 48 -1.53 -17.80 -8.64
N GLY A 49 -2.79 -18.07 -8.33
CA GLY A 49 -3.90 -17.78 -9.23
C GLY A 49 -4.11 -16.27 -9.44
N LEU A 50 -3.89 -15.45 -8.42
CA LEU A 50 -3.94 -13.99 -8.54
C LEU A 50 -2.79 -13.45 -9.39
N ASN A 51 -1.58 -13.99 -9.27
CA ASN A 51 -0.44 -13.62 -10.12
C ASN A 51 -0.64 -14.07 -11.59
N GLU A 52 -1.30 -15.21 -11.82
CA GLU A 52 -1.61 -15.67 -13.16
C GLU A 52 -2.70 -14.82 -13.84
N SER A 53 -3.71 -14.39 -13.09
CA SER A 53 -4.92 -13.76 -13.65
C SER A 53 -4.97 -12.24 -13.55
N VAL A 54 -4.43 -11.65 -12.47
CA VAL A 54 -4.54 -10.21 -12.16
C VAL A 54 -3.18 -9.54 -12.13
N PHE A 55 -2.27 -10.04 -11.31
CA PHE A 55 -0.94 -9.46 -11.06
C PHE A 55 0.12 -10.10 -11.98
N LYS A 56 -0.16 -10.07 -13.28
CA LYS A 56 0.63 -10.68 -14.36
C LYS A 56 2.02 -10.05 -14.48
N ASP A 57 2.98 -10.82 -14.99
CA ASP A 57 4.33 -10.30 -15.31
C ASP A 57 4.32 -9.23 -16.43
N ARG A 58 3.29 -9.25 -17.30
CA ARG A 58 3.16 -8.35 -18.44
C ARG A 58 1.72 -7.93 -18.66
N TYR A 59 1.56 -6.67 -19.06
CA TYR A 59 0.30 -6.03 -19.42
C TYR A 59 0.41 -5.45 -20.83
N GLU A 60 -0.71 -5.32 -21.52
CA GLU A 60 -0.72 -4.78 -22.88
C GLU A 60 -0.34 -3.30 -22.92
N ASN A 61 -0.79 -2.55 -21.93
CA ASN A 61 -0.58 -1.11 -21.80
C ASN A 61 -0.91 -0.66 -20.37
N LEU A 62 -0.76 0.64 -20.10
CA LEU A 62 -1.07 1.24 -18.80
C LEU A 62 -2.54 1.06 -18.39
N GLU A 63 -3.49 1.10 -19.33
CA GLU A 63 -4.91 0.95 -19.02
C GLU A 63 -5.21 -0.47 -18.50
N ASP A 64 -4.66 -1.50 -19.17
CA ASP A 64 -4.77 -2.89 -18.71
C ASP A 64 -4.18 -3.07 -17.30
N TYR A 65 -3.01 -2.47 -17.03
CA TYR A 65 -2.40 -2.50 -15.71
C TYR A 65 -3.27 -1.82 -14.64
N LEU A 66 -3.83 -0.65 -14.94
CA LEU A 66 -4.65 0.11 -14.00
C LEU A 66 -5.96 -0.62 -13.61
N ARG A 67 -6.44 -1.57 -14.42
CA ARG A 67 -7.61 -2.40 -14.04
C ARG A 67 -7.34 -3.23 -12.77
N THR A 68 -6.08 -3.60 -12.52
CA THR A 68 -5.70 -4.34 -11.31
C THR A 68 -5.92 -3.54 -10.03
N PHE A 69 -5.86 -2.20 -10.09
CA PHE A 69 -6.07 -1.34 -8.94
C PHE A 69 -7.52 -1.38 -8.43
N GLY A 70 -8.49 -1.78 -9.27
CA GLY A 70 -9.86 -2.00 -8.82
C GLY A 70 -9.95 -3.09 -7.75
N LEU A 71 -9.15 -4.15 -7.90
CA LEU A 71 -9.11 -5.25 -6.94
C LEU A 71 -8.37 -4.85 -5.65
N SER A 72 -7.23 -4.18 -5.77
CA SER A 72 -6.49 -3.73 -4.58
C SER A 72 -7.26 -2.67 -3.80
N CYS A 73 -7.96 -1.74 -4.48
CA CYS A 73 -8.79 -0.75 -3.81
C CYS A 73 -10.00 -1.38 -3.12
N SER A 74 -10.60 -2.46 -3.64
CA SER A 74 -11.82 -3.05 -3.06
C SER A 74 -11.61 -3.60 -1.64
N VAL A 75 -10.39 -4.01 -1.29
CA VAL A 75 -10.03 -4.48 0.05
C VAL A 75 -9.62 -3.36 1.02
N MET A 76 -9.63 -2.10 0.59
CA MET A 76 -9.23 -0.93 1.39
C MET A 76 -10.40 -0.12 1.94
N GLN A 77 -11.62 -0.67 1.93
CA GLN A 77 -12.85 0.09 2.17
C GLN A 77 -13.24 0.23 3.66
N ARG A 78 -12.30 -0.07 4.58
CA ARG A 78 -12.48 0.08 6.03
C ARG A 78 -11.22 0.63 6.71
N PRO A 79 -11.34 1.42 7.80
CA PRO A 79 -10.21 2.02 8.51
C PRO A 79 -9.13 1.02 8.94
N GLU A 80 -9.55 -0.13 9.48
CA GLU A 80 -8.65 -1.18 9.97
C GLU A 80 -7.83 -1.83 8.84
N TYR A 81 -8.36 -1.88 7.63
CA TYR A 81 -7.66 -2.43 6.47
C TYR A 81 -6.65 -1.44 5.92
N LEU A 82 -7.00 -0.16 5.83
CA LEU A 82 -6.05 0.91 5.51
C LEU A 82 -4.89 0.94 6.51
N GLU A 83 -5.17 0.83 7.81
CA GLU A 83 -4.15 0.79 8.85
C GLU A 83 -3.22 -0.42 8.70
N ARG A 84 -3.80 -1.62 8.50
CA ARG A 84 -3.03 -2.85 8.31
C ARG A 84 -2.12 -2.75 7.09
N ILE A 85 -2.68 -2.42 5.93
CA ILE A 85 -1.97 -2.39 4.66
C ILE A 85 -0.84 -1.35 4.71
N ALA A 86 -1.09 -0.17 5.30
CA ALA A 86 -0.05 0.84 5.44
C ALA A 86 1.09 0.41 6.38
N CYS A 87 0.78 -0.34 7.45
CA CYS A 87 1.79 -0.94 8.32
C CYS A 87 2.64 -1.97 7.56
N GLU A 88 2.00 -2.90 6.86
CA GLU A 88 2.66 -3.96 6.10
C GLU A 88 3.55 -3.41 4.99
N LEU A 89 3.09 -2.38 4.28
CA LEU A 89 3.92 -1.68 3.27
C LEU A 89 5.20 -1.11 3.88
N ALA A 90 5.10 -0.45 5.05
CA ALA A 90 6.27 0.11 5.71
C ALA A 90 7.22 -0.98 6.22
N GLU A 91 6.71 -2.11 6.73
CA GLU A 91 7.51 -3.27 7.12
C GLU A 91 8.29 -3.85 5.93
N ASP A 92 7.63 -3.99 4.78
CA ASP A 92 8.23 -4.52 3.55
C ASP A 92 9.33 -3.56 3.04
N ALA A 93 9.04 -2.26 3.00
CA ALA A 93 10.02 -1.24 2.65
C ALA A 93 11.24 -1.25 3.59
N GLN A 94 11.02 -1.41 4.90
CA GLN A 94 12.09 -1.53 5.90
C GLN A 94 12.97 -2.76 5.63
N ALA A 95 12.36 -3.91 5.34
CA ALA A 95 13.04 -5.17 5.03
C ALA A 95 13.85 -5.10 3.72
N ASP A 96 13.41 -4.27 2.78
CA ASP A 96 14.17 -3.98 1.56
C ASP A 96 15.28 -2.96 1.78
N GLY A 97 15.41 -2.36 2.97
CA GLY A 97 16.47 -1.41 3.31
C GLY A 97 16.11 0.06 3.11
N VAL A 98 14.82 0.36 2.92
CA VAL A 98 14.32 1.75 2.86
C VAL A 98 14.29 2.35 4.27
N ARG A 99 14.81 3.57 4.40
CA ARG A 99 14.83 4.34 5.66
C ARG A 99 14.01 5.62 5.57
N TYR A 100 13.65 6.05 4.36
CA TYR A 100 12.64 7.09 4.13
C TYR A 100 11.68 6.68 3.02
N LEU A 101 10.39 6.63 3.33
CA LEU A 101 9.32 6.21 2.42
C LEU A 101 8.30 7.34 2.22
N GLU A 102 8.05 7.75 0.99
CA GLU A 102 6.91 8.60 0.64
C GLU A 102 5.80 7.75 0.02
N VAL A 103 4.84 7.37 0.87
CA VAL A 103 3.66 6.62 0.45
C VAL A 103 2.70 7.57 -0.25
N ARG A 104 2.24 7.19 -1.44
CA ARG A 104 1.25 7.93 -2.22
C ARG A 104 0.01 7.08 -2.48
N PHE A 105 -1.14 7.74 -2.49
CA PHE A 105 -2.41 7.12 -2.85
C PHE A 105 -3.45 8.22 -3.12
N ALA A 106 -4.57 7.87 -3.74
CA ALA A 106 -5.69 8.77 -3.94
C ALA A 106 -6.78 8.51 -2.90
N PRO A 107 -6.88 9.30 -1.82
CA PRO A 107 -7.84 9.04 -0.76
C PRO A 107 -9.30 9.09 -1.24
N GLN A 108 -9.57 9.79 -2.35
CA GLN A 108 -10.90 9.87 -2.96
C GLN A 108 -11.44 8.51 -3.41
N LEU A 109 -10.58 7.50 -3.61
CA LEU A 109 -10.97 6.12 -3.97
C LEU A 109 -11.48 5.28 -2.79
N HIS A 110 -11.34 5.78 -1.56
CA HIS A 110 -11.70 5.04 -0.35
C HIS A 110 -12.78 5.73 0.48
N ILE A 111 -13.35 6.85 -0.01
CA ILE A 111 -14.49 7.46 0.69
C ILE A 111 -15.70 6.58 0.48
N THR A 112 -16.35 6.17 1.56
CA THR A 112 -17.59 5.39 1.59
C THR A 112 -18.63 6.10 2.47
N GLU A 113 -19.78 5.48 2.76
CA GLU A 113 -20.81 6.07 3.65
C GLU A 113 -20.27 6.30 5.05
N ASP A 114 -19.43 5.37 5.51
CA ASP A 114 -18.93 5.33 6.87
C ASP A 114 -17.47 5.81 6.99
N MET A 115 -16.83 6.20 5.88
CA MET A 115 -15.41 6.56 5.86
C MET A 115 -15.16 7.85 5.07
N ASP A 116 -14.79 8.92 5.78
CA ASP A 116 -14.47 10.22 5.20
C ASP A 116 -12.95 10.41 4.96
N MET A 117 -12.59 11.51 4.31
CA MET A 117 -11.19 11.85 4.00
C MET A 117 -10.28 11.85 5.22
N LYS A 118 -10.77 12.41 6.32
CA LYS A 118 -10.00 12.51 7.55
C LYS A 118 -9.73 11.11 8.10
N THR A 119 -10.73 10.26 8.14
CA THR A 119 -10.64 8.88 8.64
C THR A 119 -9.65 8.08 7.81
N ILE A 120 -9.68 8.23 6.49
CA ILE A 120 -8.73 7.57 5.57
C ILE A 120 -7.29 7.98 5.89
N LEU A 121 -7.01 9.29 5.92
CA LEU A 121 -5.66 9.81 6.18
C LEU A 121 -5.14 9.42 7.57
N VAL A 122 -6.02 9.47 8.58
CA VAL A 122 -5.69 9.06 9.95
C VAL A 122 -5.38 7.57 10.01
N SER A 123 -6.12 6.72 9.31
CA SER A 123 -5.93 5.26 9.32
C SER A 123 -4.61 4.86 8.67
N VAL A 124 -4.31 5.41 7.50
CA VAL A 124 -3.01 5.20 6.84
C VAL A 124 -1.86 5.70 7.73
N ASN A 125 -1.99 6.90 8.32
CA ASN A 125 -0.97 7.42 9.22
C ASN A 125 -0.79 6.57 10.48
N LYS A 126 -1.85 5.96 11.03
CA LYS A 126 -1.73 5.05 12.19
C LYS A 126 -0.86 3.84 11.83
N GLY A 127 -1.08 3.23 10.67
CA GLY A 127 -0.30 2.07 10.19
C GLY A 127 1.17 2.40 10.02
N LEU A 128 1.46 3.48 9.27
CA LEU A 128 2.84 3.95 9.05
C LEU A 128 3.54 4.35 10.35
N ARG A 129 2.82 5.01 11.27
CA ARG A 129 3.34 5.41 12.57
C ARG A 129 3.70 4.22 13.44
N ARG A 130 2.88 3.16 13.42
CA ARG A 130 3.14 1.92 14.16
C ARG A 130 4.41 1.26 13.64
N ALA A 131 4.50 1.00 12.33
CA ALA A 131 5.69 0.41 11.71
C ALA A 131 6.95 1.24 11.97
N LYS A 132 6.85 2.58 11.91
CA LYS A 132 7.96 3.48 12.27
C LYS A 132 8.39 3.34 13.72
N HIS A 133 7.43 3.32 14.64
CA HIS A 133 7.71 3.19 16.06
C HIS A 133 8.46 1.89 16.32
N ASP A 134 7.91 0.76 15.87
CA ASP A 134 8.44 -0.57 16.16
C ASP A 134 9.83 -0.77 15.56
N PHE A 135 10.06 -0.27 14.32
CA PHE A 135 11.38 -0.28 13.71
C PHE A 135 12.40 0.54 14.49
N ASN A 136 12.03 1.74 14.93
CA ASN A 136 12.95 2.65 15.61
C ASN A 136 13.27 2.26 17.06
N MET A 137 12.57 1.25 17.61
CA MET A 137 12.86 0.67 18.91
C MET A 137 13.84 -0.51 18.85
N ARG A 138 14.28 -0.92 17.66
CA ARG A 138 15.31 -1.97 17.49
C ARG A 138 16.65 -1.51 18.05
N GLU A 139 17.42 -2.45 18.59
CA GLU A 139 18.71 -2.17 19.25
C GLU A 139 19.68 -1.46 18.30
N GLU A 140 19.75 -1.90 17.05
CA GLU A 140 20.60 -1.38 15.99
C GLU A 140 20.30 0.09 15.66
N VAL A 141 19.03 0.49 15.76
CA VAL A 141 18.61 1.89 15.55
C VAL A 141 18.91 2.72 16.80
N LEU A 142 18.69 2.17 17.99
CA LEU A 142 18.94 2.87 19.25
C LEU A 142 20.43 3.09 19.51
N ASN A 143 21.28 2.14 19.14
CA ASN A 143 22.73 2.23 19.27
C ASN A 143 23.41 2.98 18.11
N GLY A 144 22.64 3.39 17.09
CA GLY A 144 23.11 4.17 15.94
C GLY A 144 23.81 3.38 14.83
N SER A 145 23.83 2.04 14.91
CA SER A 145 24.35 1.18 13.83
C SER A 145 23.47 1.20 12.59
N GLU A 146 22.19 1.57 12.74
CA GLU A 146 21.21 1.65 11.68
C GLU A 146 20.46 2.99 11.67
N PRO A 147 20.23 3.62 10.51
CA PRO A 147 19.44 4.84 10.45
C PRO A 147 17.99 4.60 10.89
N LYS A 148 17.39 5.62 11.50
CA LYS A 148 15.95 5.62 11.81
C LYS A 148 15.12 5.51 10.53
N PHE A 149 13.97 4.86 10.64
CA PHE A 149 12.93 4.89 9.62
C PHE A 149 12.06 6.14 9.77
N HIS A 150 11.78 6.78 8.64
CA HIS A 150 10.93 7.95 8.49
C HIS A 150 9.97 7.76 7.31
N TYR A 151 8.85 8.49 7.31
CA TYR A 151 7.90 8.44 6.22
C TYR A 151 7.23 9.80 5.99
N GLY A 152 6.73 9.97 4.76
CA GLY A 152 5.82 11.02 4.34
C GLY A 152 4.57 10.41 3.68
N ILE A 153 3.48 11.20 3.63
CA ILE A 153 2.25 10.84 2.92
C ILE A 153 2.02 11.86 1.81
N ILE A 154 1.98 11.39 0.57
CA ILE A 154 1.60 12.17 -0.60
C ILE A 154 0.14 11.90 -0.91
N VAL A 155 -0.70 12.92 -0.78
CA VAL A 155 -2.11 12.83 -1.11
C VAL A 155 -2.31 13.17 -2.59
N CYS A 156 -2.64 12.15 -3.39
CA CYS A 156 -2.96 12.34 -4.80
C CYS A 156 -4.39 12.87 -4.93
N ALA A 157 -4.53 14.08 -5.47
CA ALA A 157 -5.83 14.65 -5.81
C ALA A 157 -6.20 14.28 -7.25
N LEU A 158 -7.15 13.37 -7.42
CA LEU A 158 -7.71 13.04 -8.73
C LEU A 158 -8.48 14.25 -9.30
N ARG A 159 -8.31 14.50 -10.61
CA ARG A 159 -8.94 15.63 -11.32
C ARG A 159 -10.15 15.22 -12.16
N SER A 160 -10.39 13.91 -12.29
CA SER A 160 -11.50 13.38 -13.09
C SER A 160 -12.74 13.26 -12.23
N PHE A 161 -13.87 13.69 -12.78
CA PHE A 161 -15.19 13.63 -12.14
C PHE A 161 -16.03 12.61 -12.93
N GLY A 162 -16.38 11.49 -12.30
CA GLY A 162 -17.15 10.38 -12.89
C GLY A 162 -17.45 9.30 -11.84
N ALA A 163 -18.04 8.17 -12.24
CA ALA A 163 -18.33 7.03 -11.34
C ALA A 163 -17.07 6.21 -10.98
N ILE A 164 -15.97 6.90 -10.66
CA ILE A 164 -14.65 6.34 -10.36
C ILE A 164 -14.53 5.99 -8.87
N SER A 165 -15.33 6.65 -8.02
CA SER A 165 -15.51 6.29 -6.61
C SER A 165 -16.81 6.88 -6.06
N ASP A 166 -17.26 6.35 -4.92
CA ASP A 166 -18.43 6.84 -4.20
C ASP A 166 -18.32 8.32 -3.82
N TYR A 167 -17.10 8.81 -3.60
CA TYR A 167 -16.86 10.24 -3.39
C TYR A 167 -17.41 11.10 -4.52
N TYR A 168 -17.03 10.79 -5.76
CA TYR A 168 -17.44 11.59 -6.91
C TYR A 168 -18.91 11.40 -7.23
N ALA A 169 -19.42 10.18 -7.05
CA ALA A 169 -20.85 9.92 -7.18
C ALA A 169 -21.66 10.81 -6.22
N ARG A 170 -21.22 10.98 -4.97
CA ARG A 170 -21.86 11.91 -4.03
C ARG A 170 -21.63 13.37 -4.38
N PHE A 171 -20.40 13.74 -4.70
CA PHE A 171 -20.03 15.13 -5.00
C PHE A 171 -20.79 15.69 -6.19
N ILE A 172 -21.02 14.88 -7.23
CA ILE A 172 -21.74 15.29 -8.44
C ILE A 172 -23.26 15.35 -8.20
N ASN A 173 -23.80 14.50 -7.33
CA ASN A 173 -25.25 14.41 -7.05
C ASN A 173 -25.71 15.22 -5.82
N ALA A 174 -24.80 15.90 -5.13
CA ALA A 174 -25.08 16.78 -3.99
C ALA A 174 -25.35 18.22 -4.44
#